data_AF-A0A960XT44-F1
#
_entry.id   AF-A0A960XT44-F1
#
_cell.length_a   1.000
_cell.length_b   1.000
_cell.length_c   1.000
_cell.angle_alpha   90.00
_cell.angle_beta   90.00
_cell.angle_gamma   90.00
#
_symmetry.space_group_name_H-M   'P 1'
#
loop_
_entity.id
_entity.type
_entity.pdbx_description
1 polymer ?
#
loop_
_entity_poly.entity_id
_entity_poly.type
_entity_poly.pdbx_seq_one_letter_code
_entity_poly.pdbx_strand_id
1 'polypeptide(L)'
;MRDLVHPADNLVRAMARIYQYRMTTTSGGNLSIRDDDGSIWITPARVDKGALDAADIVRVRPDGNVEGRHRPSSEFPFHELIYQARPDLRAIVHAHPVALVAFSICGAVPDTRLFAKARDVCGEVGFAPYALPGSRKLGEHIAGVFAEGHDCVMLENHGVVIGGADFDEAFRKFETLEFVAKTIIKARALGEVRYLSDAEVARIDQGDLEMERFDPAPATSRERELRRELCKFIRRGYHQRLLTANAGSFSARLGDDEFLISTRFTDRATIEPSQLALIRGGKCEAGPRPSRAC
;
A
#
# COMPACT_ATOMS: atom_id res chain seq x y z
N MET A 1 -15.22 -7.26 -5.01
CA MET A 1 -14.80 -7.87 -6.29
C MET A 1 -14.02 -9.13 -5.94
N ARG A 2 -14.19 -10.26 -6.63
CA ARG A 2 -13.34 -11.44 -6.37
C ARG A 2 -11.92 -11.10 -6.83
N ASP A 3 -10.92 -11.25 -5.97
CA ASP A 3 -9.53 -11.17 -6.39
C ASP A 3 -9.21 -12.43 -7.20
N LEU A 4 -8.76 -12.23 -8.43
CA LEU A 4 -8.43 -13.31 -9.37
C LEU A 4 -6.92 -13.40 -9.60
N VAL A 5 -6.13 -12.53 -8.96
CA VAL A 5 -4.68 -12.52 -9.07
C VAL A 5 -4.11 -13.54 -8.10
N HIS A 6 -3.31 -14.46 -8.62
CA HIS A 6 -2.63 -15.43 -7.77
C HIS A 6 -1.64 -14.71 -6.83
N PRO A 7 -1.56 -15.08 -5.53
CA PRO A 7 -0.69 -14.40 -4.57
C PRO A 7 0.77 -14.24 -5.03
N ALA A 8 1.32 -15.27 -5.67
CA ALA A 8 2.68 -15.22 -6.23
C ALA A 8 2.86 -14.11 -7.28
N ASP A 9 1.92 -13.96 -8.22
CA ASP A 9 1.97 -12.92 -9.25
C ASP A 9 1.87 -11.52 -8.62
N ASN A 10 1.04 -11.38 -7.58
CA ASN A 10 0.87 -10.11 -6.88
C ASN A 10 2.18 -9.69 -6.17
N LEU A 11 2.81 -10.61 -5.44
CA LEU A 11 4.08 -10.39 -4.76
C LEU A 11 5.21 -10.01 -5.73
N VAL A 12 5.31 -10.67 -6.88
CA VAL A 12 6.31 -10.35 -7.91
C VAL A 12 6.08 -8.95 -8.48
N ARG A 13 4.85 -8.61 -8.86
CA ARG A 13 4.50 -7.28 -9.39
C ARG A 13 4.83 -6.16 -8.39
N ALA A 14 4.53 -6.39 -7.12
CA ALA A 14 4.80 -5.44 -6.06
C ALA A 14 6.31 -5.29 -5.79
N MET A 15 7.05 -6.40 -5.71
CA MET A 15 8.50 -6.34 -5.52
C MET A 15 9.20 -5.63 -6.68
N ALA A 16 8.75 -5.88 -7.93
CA ALA A 16 9.26 -5.15 -9.09
C ALA A 16 9.08 -3.63 -8.95
N ARG A 17 7.94 -3.15 -8.43
CA ARG A 17 7.72 -1.72 -8.15
C ARG A 17 8.67 -1.19 -7.08
N ILE A 18 8.80 -1.90 -5.96
CA ILE A 18 9.70 -1.52 -4.86
C ILE A 18 11.14 -1.43 -5.36
N TYR A 19 11.58 -2.41 -6.16
CA TYR A 19 12.91 -2.46 -6.74
C TYR A 19 13.14 -1.33 -7.76
N GLN A 20 12.27 -1.19 -8.76
CA GLN A 20 12.34 -0.14 -9.78
C GLN A 20 12.37 1.26 -9.15
N TYR A 21 11.70 1.42 -8.01
CA TYR A 21 11.63 2.68 -7.29
C TYR A 21 12.74 2.92 -6.27
N ARG A 22 13.71 1.99 -6.18
CA ARG A 22 14.87 2.03 -5.27
C ARG A 22 14.44 2.13 -3.80
N MET A 23 13.39 1.40 -3.47
CA MET A 23 12.82 1.30 -2.12
C MET A 23 13.26 0.03 -1.38
N THR A 24 14.19 -0.73 -1.96
CA THR A 24 14.87 -1.87 -1.36
C THR A 24 16.25 -2.07 -2.01
N THR A 25 17.04 -3.00 -1.48
CA THR A 25 18.32 -3.46 -2.06
C THR A 25 18.14 -4.76 -2.84
N THR A 26 19.19 -5.27 -3.48
CA THR A 26 19.17 -6.50 -4.29
C THR A 26 18.55 -7.69 -3.56
N SER A 27 18.83 -7.86 -2.27
CA SER A 27 18.33 -9.00 -1.48
C SER A 27 17.45 -8.58 -0.30
N GLY A 28 17.32 -7.27 -0.04
CA GLY A 28 16.56 -6.72 1.08
C GLY A 28 15.05 -6.73 0.85
N GLY A 29 14.30 -6.56 1.92
CA GLY A 29 12.85 -6.57 1.90
C GLY A 29 12.24 -7.94 1.65
N ASN A 30 11.00 -8.09 2.09
CA ASN A 30 10.20 -9.28 1.87
C ASN A 30 8.72 -8.94 1.95
N LEU A 31 7.94 -9.64 1.15
CA LEU A 31 6.51 -9.43 1.01
C LEU A 31 5.82 -10.76 1.27
N SER A 32 4.68 -10.73 1.94
CA SER A 32 3.86 -11.93 2.08
C SER A 32 2.36 -11.65 1.97
N ILE A 33 1.62 -12.70 1.59
CA ILE A 33 0.16 -12.75 1.56
C ILE A 33 -0.28 -14.03 2.30
N ARG A 34 -1.25 -13.91 3.21
CA ARG A 34 -1.91 -15.03 3.88
C ARG A 34 -3.18 -15.42 3.15
N ASP A 35 -3.16 -16.62 2.59
CA ASP A 35 -4.26 -17.23 1.85
C ASP A 35 -5.39 -17.70 2.79
N ASP A 36 -6.56 -18.02 2.23
CA ASP A 36 -7.75 -18.40 3.00
C ASP A 36 -7.61 -19.75 3.71
N ASP A 37 -6.80 -20.66 3.16
CA ASP A 37 -6.49 -21.93 3.82
C ASP A 37 -5.42 -21.80 4.94
N GLY A 38 -4.98 -20.58 5.22
CA GLY A 38 -3.95 -20.28 6.22
C GLY A 38 -2.51 -20.39 5.70
N SER A 39 -2.30 -20.77 4.44
CA SER A 39 -0.98 -20.75 3.82
C SER A 39 -0.45 -19.32 3.72
N ILE A 40 0.86 -19.16 3.82
CA ILE A 40 1.53 -17.88 3.62
C ILE A 40 2.41 -17.98 2.38
N TRP A 41 2.11 -17.17 1.38
CA TRP A 41 2.98 -16.94 0.23
C TRP A 41 3.98 -15.85 0.59
N ILE A 42 5.28 -16.09 0.42
CA ILE A 42 6.33 -15.15 0.80
C ILE A 42 7.46 -15.13 -0.22
N THR A 43 8.06 -13.95 -0.42
CA THR A 43 9.27 -13.82 -1.24
C THR A 43 10.44 -14.64 -0.66
N PRO A 44 11.30 -15.22 -1.51
CA PRO A 44 12.37 -16.12 -1.07
C PRO A 44 13.54 -15.38 -0.40
N ALA A 45 14.34 -16.09 0.39
CA ALA A 45 15.61 -15.58 0.91
C ALA A 45 16.72 -15.58 -0.16
N ARG A 46 17.60 -14.58 -0.11
CA ARG A 46 18.87 -14.51 -0.87
C ARG A 46 18.75 -14.62 -2.41
N VAL A 47 17.60 -14.28 -2.96
CA VAL A 47 17.38 -14.14 -4.41
C VAL A 47 17.35 -12.65 -4.76
N ASP A 48 17.86 -12.30 -5.95
CA ASP A 48 17.73 -10.95 -6.48
C ASP A 48 16.26 -10.58 -6.67
N LYS A 49 15.80 -9.63 -5.86
CA LYS A 49 14.42 -9.14 -5.85
C LYS A 49 14.00 -8.51 -7.18
N GLY A 50 14.95 -8.01 -7.97
CA GLY A 50 14.69 -7.41 -9.28
C GLY A 50 14.40 -8.42 -10.38
N ALA A 51 14.75 -9.70 -10.17
CA ALA A 51 14.63 -10.76 -11.16
C ALA A 51 13.62 -11.85 -10.77
N LEU A 52 12.85 -11.65 -9.70
CA LEU A 52 11.86 -12.64 -9.24
C LEU A 52 10.79 -12.91 -10.31
N ASP A 53 10.48 -14.19 -10.48
CA ASP A 53 9.27 -14.65 -11.16
C ASP A 53 8.30 -15.35 -10.19
N ALA A 54 7.10 -15.68 -10.67
CA ALA A 54 6.06 -16.29 -9.83
C ALA A 54 6.47 -17.66 -9.28
N ALA A 55 7.33 -18.40 -9.97
CA ALA A 55 7.81 -19.71 -9.55
C ALA A 55 8.95 -19.63 -8.51
N ASP A 56 9.51 -18.44 -8.28
CA ASP A 56 10.44 -18.17 -7.16
C ASP A 56 9.72 -17.91 -5.83
N ILE A 57 8.42 -17.59 -5.85
CA ILE A 57 7.66 -17.36 -4.62
C ILE A 57 7.48 -18.66 -3.85
N VAL A 58 7.68 -18.58 -2.54
CA VAL A 58 7.60 -19.73 -1.63
C VAL A 58 6.25 -19.73 -0.95
N ARG A 59 5.59 -20.89 -0.86
CA ARG A 59 4.40 -21.10 -0.04
C ARG A 59 4.78 -21.87 1.21
N VAL A 60 4.42 -21.35 2.37
CA VAL A 60 4.50 -22.06 3.64
C VAL A 60 3.08 -22.43 4.05
N ARG A 61 2.82 -23.72 4.20
CA ARG A 61 1.51 -24.25 4.60
C ARG A 61 1.28 -24.08 6.11
N PRO A 62 0.03 -24.18 6.59
CA PRO A 62 -0.28 -24.11 8.03
C PRO A 62 0.43 -25.16 8.89
N ASP A 63 0.78 -26.31 8.30
CA ASP A 63 1.54 -27.39 8.95
C ASP A 63 3.07 -27.14 8.98
N GLY A 64 3.52 -26.00 8.46
CA GLY A 64 4.93 -25.64 8.34
C GLY A 64 5.64 -26.22 7.12
N ASN A 65 4.97 -27.01 6.28
CA ASN A 65 5.58 -27.53 5.06
C ASN A 65 5.85 -26.41 4.06
N VAL A 66 7.06 -26.41 3.50
CA VAL A 66 7.55 -25.37 2.58
C VAL A 66 7.50 -25.90 1.16
N GLU A 67 6.80 -25.18 0.29
CA GLU A 67 6.67 -25.49 -1.14
C GLU A 67 7.28 -24.37 -1.99
N GLY A 68 8.11 -24.74 -2.97
CA GLY A 68 8.78 -23.79 -3.85
C GLY A 68 10.23 -24.21 -4.12
N ARG A 69 10.90 -23.46 -5.00
CA ARG A 69 12.30 -23.74 -5.39
C ARG A 69 13.32 -23.25 -4.37
N HIS A 70 12.92 -22.31 -3.53
CA HIS A 70 13.78 -21.56 -2.63
C HIS A 70 13.36 -21.74 -1.17
N ARG A 71 14.22 -21.28 -0.25
CA ARG A 71 13.85 -21.13 1.15
C ARG A 71 13.02 -19.85 1.34
N PRO A 72 12.05 -19.83 2.28
CA PRO A 72 11.34 -18.60 2.62
C PRO A 72 12.33 -17.54 3.14
N SER A 73 11.91 -16.27 3.15
CA SER A 73 12.70 -15.18 3.73
C SER A 73 13.24 -15.55 5.11
N SER A 74 14.46 -15.13 5.45
CA SER A 74 15.01 -15.25 6.81
C SER A 74 14.17 -14.52 7.86
N GLU A 75 13.29 -13.65 7.40
CA GLU A 75 12.42 -12.81 8.22
C GLU A 75 10.98 -13.31 8.30
N PHE A 76 10.68 -14.46 7.66
CA PHE A 76 9.41 -15.15 7.79
C PHE A 76 8.90 -15.29 9.24
N PRO A 77 9.75 -15.54 10.26
CA PRO A 77 9.26 -15.65 11.64
C PRO A 77 8.48 -14.43 12.13
N PHE A 78 8.83 -13.19 11.74
CA PHE A 78 8.02 -12.05 12.17
C PHE A 78 6.71 -11.95 11.38
N HIS A 79 6.65 -12.41 10.13
CA HIS A 79 5.39 -12.42 9.38
C HIS A 79 4.38 -13.35 10.06
N GLU A 80 4.81 -14.52 10.49
CA GLU A 80 3.96 -15.46 11.24
C GLU A 80 3.46 -14.84 12.54
N LEU A 81 4.36 -14.23 13.33
CA LEU A 81 3.99 -13.61 14.60
C LEU A 81 3.02 -12.43 14.41
N ILE A 82 3.19 -11.62 13.35
CA ILE A 82 2.24 -10.54 13.02
C ILE A 82 0.88 -11.12 12.64
N TYR A 83 0.82 -12.12 11.76
CA TYR A 83 -0.46 -12.74 11.37
C TYR A 83 -1.17 -13.42 12.55
N GLN A 84 -0.43 -13.92 13.53
CA GLN A 84 -0.99 -14.47 14.78
C GLN A 84 -1.53 -13.36 15.68
N ALA A 85 -0.78 -12.26 15.85
CA ALA A 85 -1.19 -11.12 16.68
C ALA A 85 -2.38 -10.34 16.07
N ARG A 86 -2.45 -10.29 14.74
CA ARG A 86 -3.46 -9.55 13.98
C ARG A 86 -4.09 -10.44 12.90
N PRO A 87 -5.06 -11.29 13.26
CA PRO A 87 -5.75 -12.19 12.33
C PRO A 87 -6.52 -11.47 11.22
N ASP A 88 -6.81 -10.18 11.36
CA ASP A 88 -7.44 -9.32 10.36
C ASP A 88 -6.53 -8.98 9.18
N LEU A 89 -5.20 -9.08 9.36
CA LEU A 89 -4.23 -8.80 8.30
C LEU A 89 -4.09 -9.99 7.35
N ARG A 90 -3.99 -9.68 6.04
CA ARG A 90 -3.78 -10.66 4.97
C ARG A 90 -2.54 -10.39 4.14
N ALA A 91 -1.91 -9.24 4.29
CA ALA A 91 -0.69 -8.91 3.58
C ALA A 91 0.28 -8.15 4.47
N ILE A 92 1.57 -8.41 4.26
CA ILE A 92 2.67 -7.72 4.92
C ILE A 92 3.68 -7.26 3.89
N VAL A 93 4.04 -5.98 3.96
CA VAL A 93 5.11 -5.35 3.17
C VAL A 93 6.24 -4.97 4.11
N HIS A 94 7.41 -5.61 3.96
CA HIS A 94 8.65 -5.20 4.59
C HIS A 94 9.66 -4.76 3.54
N ALA A 95 10.22 -3.57 3.71
CA ALA A 95 11.22 -3.03 2.80
C ALA A 95 12.12 -2.00 3.50
N HIS A 96 13.13 -1.52 2.75
CA HIS A 96 14.19 -0.65 3.25
C HIS A 96 14.30 0.65 2.43
N PRO A 97 13.22 1.44 2.26
CA PRO A 97 13.34 2.68 1.52
C PRO A 97 14.12 3.73 2.31
N VAL A 98 14.98 4.47 1.63
CA VAL A 98 16.02 5.31 2.25
C VAL A 98 15.45 6.34 3.23
N ALA A 99 14.30 6.95 2.92
CA ALA A 99 13.73 7.95 3.82
C ALA A 99 13.22 7.31 5.12
N LEU A 100 12.51 6.18 5.05
CA LEU A 100 12.08 5.45 6.25
C LEU A 100 13.25 4.88 7.05
N VAL A 101 14.29 4.35 6.37
CA VAL A 101 15.52 3.92 7.04
C VAL A 101 16.18 5.09 7.79
N ALA A 102 16.19 6.30 7.22
CA ALA A 102 16.73 7.48 7.89
C ALA A 102 15.95 7.82 9.18
N PHE A 103 14.62 7.73 9.16
CA PHE A 103 13.79 7.87 10.36
C PHE A 103 14.10 6.79 11.40
N SER A 104 14.24 5.53 10.98
CA SER A 104 14.45 4.43 11.90
C SER A 104 15.82 4.46 12.59
N ILE A 105 16.85 4.95 11.91
CA ILE A 105 18.19 5.19 12.51
C ILE A 105 18.13 6.32 13.55
N CYS A 106 17.24 7.29 13.38
CA CYS A 106 17.08 8.41 14.31
C CYS A 106 16.17 8.09 15.51
N GLY A 107 15.66 6.86 15.65
CA GLY A 107 14.69 6.53 16.69
C GLY A 107 13.35 7.28 16.53
N ALA A 108 12.99 7.64 15.29
CA ALA A 108 11.84 8.49 15.00
C ALA A 108 10.86 7.80 14.03
N VAL A 109 9.62 8.27 14.04
CA VAL A 109 8.58 7.88 13.06
C VAL A 109 8.17 9.08 12.20
N PRO A 110 7.81 8.89 10.92
CA PRO A 110 7.19 9.95 10.13
C PRO A 110 5.81 10.31 10.70
N ASP A 111 5.58 11.58 11.01
CA ASP A 111 4.28 12.05 11.48
C ASP A 111 3.30 12.15 10.30
N THR A 112 2.30 11.26 10.30
CA THR A 112 1.30 11.12 9.25
C THR A 112 0.31 12.28 9.20
N ARG A 113 0.27 13.16 10.22
CA ARG A 113 -0.55 14.39 10.23
C ARG A 113 -0.02 15.47 9.28
N LEU A 114 1.08 15.22 8.57
CA LEU A 114 1.56 16.08 7.50
C LEU A 114 0.49 16.29 6.41
N PHE A 115 -0.27 15.25 6.11
CA PHE A 115 -1.41 15.30 5.19
C PHE A 115 -2.57 14.52 5.80
N ALA A 116 -3.77 15.08 5.82
CA ALA A 116 -4.92 14.37 6.40
C ALA A 116 -5.14 12.98 5.80
N LYS A 117 -4.99 12.86 4.47
CA LYS A 117 -5.05 11.59 3.76
C LYS A 117 -3.97 10.59 4.19
N ALA A 118 -2.78 11.06 4.58
CA ALA A 118 -1.75 10.17 5.06
C ALA A 118 -2.08 9.59 6.44
N ARG A 119 -2.70 10.40 7.32
CA ARG A 119 -3.20 9.92 8.61
C ARG A 119 -4.35 8.92 8.47
N ASP A 120 -5.30 9.17 7.56
CA ASP A 120 -6.38 8.22 7.21
C ASP A 120 -5.83 6.89 6.69
N VAL A 121 -4.82 6.94 5.81
CA VAL A 121 -4.28 5.73 5.17
C VAL A 121 -3.34 4.95 6.10
N CYS A 122 -2.40 5.62 6.77
CA CYS A 122 -1.33 4.96 7.53
C CYS A 122 -1.60 4.85 9.02
N GLY A 123 -2.56 5.62 9.56
CA GLY A 123 -2.81 5.72 11.00
C GLY A 123 -1.63 6.30 11.77
N GLU A 124 -1.53 5.92 13.05
CA GLU A 124 -0.35 6.15 13.87
C GLU A 124 0.74 5.15 13.57
N VAL A 125 1.97 5.63 13.42
CA VAL A 125 3.12 4.81 13.10
C VAL A 125 3.78 4.36 14.39
N GLY A 126 3.85 3.04 14.60
CA GLY A 126 4.52 2.44 15.74
C GLY A 126 6.04 2.34 15.53
N PHE A 127 6.77 2.01 16.59
CA PHE A 127 8.23 1.86 16.56
C PHE A 127 8.65 0.62 17.35
N ALA A 128 9.33 -0.32 16.70
CA ALA A 128 9.85 -1.53 17.32
C ALA A 128 11.35 -1.38 17.66
N PRO A 129 11.75 -1.64 18.92
CA PRO A 129 13.15 -1.61 19.33
C PRO A 129 14.01 -2.63 18.58
N TYR A 130 15.30 -2.32 18.47
CA TYR A 130 16.26 -3.15 17.76
C TYR A 130 16.34 -4.58 18.33
N ALA A 131 16.41 -5.53 17.42
CA ALA A 131 16.86 -6.89 17.64
C ALA A 131 17.44 -7.42 16.33
N LEU A 132 18.20 -8.52 16.40
CA LEU A 132 18.88 -9.08 15.24
C LEU A 132 17.86 -9.44 14.12
N PRO A 133 18.04 -8.99 12.87
CA PRO A 133 17.20 -9.39 11.74
C PRO A 133 17.07 -10.90 11.58
N GLY A 134 15.87 -11.39 11.32
CA GLY A 134 15.54 -12.82 11.29
C GLY A 134 15.49 -13.54 12.65
N SER A 135 15.75 -12.85 13.75
CA SER A 135 15.61 -13.44 15.10
C SER A 135 14.15 -13.46 15.56
N ARG A 136 13.81 -14.44 16.40
CA ARG A 136 12.50 -14.51 17.06
C ARG A 136 12.21 -13.27 17.91
N LYS A 137 13.21 -12.74 18.61
CA LYS A 137 13.09 -11.55 19.46
C LYS A 137 12.65 -10.32 18.66
N LEU A 138 13.18 -10.14 17.44
CA LEU A 138 12.72 -9.07 16.56
C LEU A 138 11.24 -9.26 16.20
N GLY A 139 10.85 -10.48 15.86
CA GLY A 139 9.44 -10.77 15.58
C GLY A 139 8.51 -10.51 16.76
N GLU A 140 8.94 -10.83 17.99
CA GLU A 140 8.18 -10.55 19.21
C GLU A 140 8.02 -9.04 19.46
N HIS A 141 9.07 -8.24 19.28
CA HIS A 141 8.98 -6.77 19.37
C HIS A 141 7.99 -6.21 18.34
N ILE A 142 8.08 -6.65 17.09
CA ILE A 142 7.24 -6.14 16.00
C ILE A 142 5.77 -6.54 16.23
N ALA A 143 5.52 -7.83 16.51
CA ALA A 143 4.16 -8.32 16.74
C ALA A 143 3.49 -7.66 17.95
N GLY A 144 4.26 -7.32 19.00
CA GLY A 144 3.76 -6.54 20.14
C GLY A 144 3.20 -5.18 19.71
N VAL A 145 3.95 -4.42 18.89
CA VAL A 145 3.48 -3.13 18.38
C VAL A 145 2.27 -3.27 17.46
N PHE A 146 2.22 -4.32 16.62
CA PHE A 146 1.03 -4.61 15.80
C PHE A 146 -0.21 -4.96 16.64
N ALA A 147 -0.02 -5.63 17.79
CA ALA A 147 -1.09 -5.98 18.72
C ALA A 147 -1.70 -4.75 19.41
N GLU A 148 -0.97 -3.63 19.49
CA GLU A 148 -1.48 -2.34 19.98
C GLU A 148 -2.39 -1.63 18.95
N GLY A 149 -2.52 -2.18 17.74
CA GLY A 149 -3.39 -1.66 16.69
C GLY A 149 -2.67 -0.85 15.61
N HIS A 150 -1.34 -0.79 15.63
CA HIS A 150 -0.57 -0.15 14.56
C HIS A 150 -0.54 -1.01 13.29
N ASP A 151 -0.68 -0.36 12.13
CA ASP A 151 -0.53 -1.03 10.83
C ASP A 151 0.81 -0.72 10.15
N CYS A 152 1.47 0.37 10.55
CA CYS A 152 2.79 0.76 10.06
C CYS A 152 3.76 0.78 11.24
N VAL A 153 4.83 -0.02 11.18
CA VAL A 153 5.81 -0.11 12.26
C VAL A 153 7.22 0.13 11.73
N MET A 154 7.88 1.14 12.27
CA MET A 154 9.29 1.43 12.03
C MET A 154 10.17 0.46 12.83
N LEU A 155 11.24 -0.05 12.22
CA LEU A 155 12.20 -0.95 12.85
C LEU A 155 13.53 -0.24 13.08
N GLU A 156 13.91 -0.05 14.34
CA GLU A 156 15.15 0.64 14.72
C GLU A 156 16.37 0.13 13.94
N ASN A 157 17.13 1.04 13.33
CA ASN A 157 18.33 0.75 12.52
C ASN A 157 18.11 -0.28 11.37
N HIS A 158 16.88 -0.43 10.88
CA HIS A 158 16.58 -1.49 9.93
C HIS A 158 15.67 -1.06 8.77
N GLY A 159 14.40 -0.74 9.01
CA GLY A 159 13.43 -0.54 7.93
C GLY A 159 12.01 -0.30 8.42
N VAL A 160 11.03 -0.77 7.65
CA VAL A 160 9.61 -0.66 7.99
C VAL A 160 8.88 -1.98 7.73
N VAL A 161 7.87 -2.29 8.53
CA VAL A 161 6.92 -3.40 8.30
C VAL A 161 5.52 -2.81 8.30
N ILE A 162 4.72 -3.19 7.29
CA ILE A 162 3.39 -2.65 7.09
C ILE A 162 2.40 -3.78 6.87
N GLY A 163 1.28 -3.74 7.60
CA GLY A 163 0.16 -4.66 7.47
C GLY A 163 -1.03 -4.04 6.74
N GLY A 164 -1.74 -4.87 5.97
CA GLY A 164 -3.03 -4.54 5.40
C GLY A 164 -4.01 -5.71 5.44
N ALA A 165 -5.31 -5.41 5.41
CA ALA A 165 -6.38 -6.41 5.28
C ALA A 165 -6.38 -7.05 3.88
N ASP A 166 -5.77 -6.38 2.91
CA ASP A 166 -5.39 -6.93 1.61
C ASP A 166 -4.04 -6.33 1.16
N PHE A 167 -3.51 -6.84 0.05
CA PHE A 167 -2.21 -6.43 -0.46
C PHE A 167 -2.20 -5.00 -1.00
N ASP A 168 -3.29 -4.54 -1.63
CA ASP A 168 -3.41 -3.19 -2.17
C ASP A 168 -3.40 -2.14 -1.05
N GLU A 169 -4.04 -2.44 0.08
CA GLU A 169 -4.01 -1.63 1.29
C GLU A 169 -2.60 -1.55 1.89
N ALA A 170 -1.93 -2.70 2.09
CA ALA A 170 -0.58 -2.74 2.63
C ALA A 170 0.40 -1.94 1.75
N PHE A 171 0.33 -2.10 0.42
CA PHE A 171 1.18 -1.38 -0.51
C PHE A 171 0.88 0.11 -0.57
N ARG A 172 -0.40 0.49 -0.48
CA ARG A 172 -0.83 1.90 -0.42
C ARG A 172 -0.32 2.60 0.83
N LYS A 173 -0.38 1.94 2.00
CA LYS A 173 0.24 2.41 3.24
C LYS A 173 1.74 2.60 3.07
N PHE A 174 2.42 1.64 2.46
CA PHE A 174 3.85 1.69 2.18
C PHE A 174 4.28 2.91 1.35
N GLU A 175 3.67 3.13 0.19
CA GLU A 175 4.04 4.28 -0.65
C GLU A 175 3.67 5.62 -0.02
N THR A 176 2.55 5.67 0.70
CA THR A 176 2.11 6.88 1.41
C THR A 176 3.11 7.26 2.49
N LEU A 177 3.56 6.29 3.30
CA LEU A 177 4.48 6.53 4.40
C LEU A 177 5.87 6.97 3.90
N GLU A 178 6.38 6.33 2.83
CA GLU A 178 7.63 6.75 2.19
C GLU A 178 7.53 8.16 1.60
N PHE A 179 6.38 8.52 1.00
CA PHE A 179 6.15 9.86 0.50
C PHE A 179 6.12 10.91 1.63
N VAL A 180 5.45 10.61 2.75
CA VAL A 180 5.46 11.45 3.96
C VAL A 180 6.88 11.63 4.47
N ALA A 181 7.64 10.53 4.63
CA ALA A 181 9.00 10.57 5.14
C ALA A 181 9.93 11.43 4.26
N LYS A 182 9.91 11.22 2.94
CA LYS A 182 10.65 12.05 1.98
C LYS A 182 10.29 13.52 2.10
N THR A 183 9.00 13.82 2.27
CA THR A 183 8.52 15.19 2.36
C THR A 183 8.97 15.85 3.66
N ILE A 184 8.86 15.18 4.80
CA ILE A 184 9.33 15.72 6.09
C ILE A 184 10.83 16.00 6.05
N ILE A 185 11.63 15.06 5.51
CA ILE A 185 13.09 15.26 5.39
C ILE A 185 13.41 16.50 4.56
N LYS A 186 12.74 16.69 3.42
CA LYS A 186 12.92 17.87 2.57
C LYS A 186 12.40 19.15 3.23
N ALA A 187 11.26 19.10 3.90
CA ALA A 187 10.66 20.25 4.57
C ALA A 187 11.53 20.75 5.72
N ARG A 188 12.13 19.84 6.51
CA ARG A 188 13.09 20.18 7.58
C ARG A 188 14.32 20.93 7.09
N ALA A 189 14.73 20.71 5.83
CA ALA A 189 15.82 21.48 5.23
C ALA A 189 15.42 22.93 4.91
N LEU A 190 14.12 23.24 4.84
CA LEU A 190 13.57 24.58 4.62
C LEU A 190 13.20 25.28 5.93
N GLY A 191 12.84 24.54 6.98
CA GLY A 191 12.49 25.09 8.29
C GLY A 191 11.68 24.12 9.16
N GLU A 192 11.00 24.66 10.17
CA GLU A 192 10.12 23.88 11.05
C GLU A 192 8.90 23.36 10.29
N VAL A 193 8.60 22.07 10.44
CA VAL A 193 7.48 21.42 9.77
C VAL A 193 6.20 21.67 10.55
N ARG A 194 5.18 22.20 9.86
CA ARG A 194 3.84 22.40 10.42
C ARG A 194 2.97 21.19 10.13
N TYR A 195 2.41 20.61 11.17
CA TYR A 195 1.52 19.45 11.10
C TYR A 195 0.08 19.87 11.33
N LEU A 196 -0.87 19.11 10.80
CA LEU A 196 -2.27 19.24 11.16
C LEU A 196 -2.49 18.74 12.60
N SER A 197 -3.45 19.33 13.31
CA SER A 197 -3.98 18.77 14.54
C SER A 197 -4.93 17.61 14.26
N ASP A 198 -5.15 16.74 15.26
CA ASP A 198 -6.09 15.61 15.13
C ASP A 198 -7.51 16.09 14.84
N ALA A 199 -7.88 17.27 15.36
CA ALA A 199 -9.16 17.91 15.06
C ALA A 199 -9.28 18.37 13.60
N GLU A 200 -8.20 18.85 12.98
CA GLU A 200 -8.19 19.22 11.56
C GLU A 200 -8.23 17.99 10.66
N VAL A 201 -7.52 16.92 11.02
CA VAL A 201 -7.60 15.64 10.30
C VAL A 201 -9.03 15.09 10.35
N ALA A 202 -9.65 15.04 11.53
CA ALA A 202 -11.00 14.49 11.71
C ALA A 202 -12.09 15.25 10.92
N ARG A 203 -11.90 16.56 10.66
CA ARG A 203 -12.86 17.36 9.86
C ARG A 203 -12.87 16.98 8.38
N ILE A 204 -11.76 16.46 7.86
CA ILE A 204 -11.66 16.08 6.45
C ILE A 204 -12.47 14.81 6.16
N ASP A 205 -12.60 13.92 7.16
CA ASP A 205 -13.41 12.71 7.07
C ASP A 205 -14.92 12.99 7.13
N GLN A 206 -15.33 14.08 7.80
CA GLN A 206 -16.74 14.47 7.92
C GLN A 206 -17.32 15.11 6.65
N GLY A 207 -16.48 15.47 5.68
CA GLY A 207 -16.90 16.09 4.41
C GLY A 207 -17.42 15.09 3.38
N ASP A 208 -17.98 13.94 3.79
CA ASP A 208 -18.54 12.97 2.87
C ASP A 208 -19.76 13.53 2.12
N LEU A 209 -19.50 14.08 0.92
CA LEU A 209 -20.56 14.34 -0.06
C LEU A 209 -21.20 13.00 -0.40
N GLU A 210 -22.28 12.68 0.29
CA GLU A 210 -23.17 11.59 -0.09
C GLU A 210 -23.82 11.98 -1.42
N MET A 211 -23.29 11.41 -2.50
CA MET A 211 -23.89 11.53 -3.82
C MET A 211 -24.96 10.44 -3.95
N GLU A 212 -26.14 10.82 -4.41
CA GLU A 212 -27.18 9.85 -4.77
C GLU A 212 -26.61 8.85 -5.77
N ARG A 213 -26.95 7.56 -5.59
CA ARG A 213 -26.45 6.47 -6.43
C ARG A 213 -27.41 6.16 -7.56
N PHE A 214 -26.87 5.73 -8.70
CA PHE A 214 -27.68 5.23 -9.81
C PHE A 214 -27.00 4.04 -10.49
N ASP A 215 -27.83 3.18 -11.08
CA ASP A 215 -27.36 2.08 -11.94
C ASP A 215 -27.26 2.58 -13.39
N PRO A 216 -26.05 2.67 -13.98
CA PRO A 216 -25.91 3.12 -15.35
C PRO A 216 -26.38 2.06 -16.34
N ALA A 217 -26.89 2.51 -17.48
CA ALA A 217 -27.03 1.67 -18.66
C ALA A 217 -25.65 1.13 -19.11
N PRO A 218 -25.60 0.05 -19.92
CA PRO A 218 -24.33 -0.46 -20.43
C PRO A 218 -23.48 0.63 -21.09
N ALA A 219 -22.20 0.68 -20.71
CA ALA A 219 -21.27 1.70 -21.18
C ALA A 219 -21.19 1.74 -22.72
N THR A 220 -21.30 2.94 -23.27
CA THR A 220 -21.16 3.19 -24.72
C THR A 220 -19.71 2.99 -25.19
N SER A 221 -19.47 2.86 -26.50
CA SER A 221 -18.10 2.76 -27.04
C SER A 221 -17.24 3.97 -26.64
N ARG A 222 -17.81 5.18 -26.65
CA ARG A 222 -17.13 6.42 -26.24
C ARG A 222 -16.74 6.39 -24.76
N GLU A 223 -17.63 5.93 -23.89
CA GLU A 223 -17.33 5.78 -22.46
C GLU A 223 -16.22 4.74 -22.23
N ARG A 224 -16.31 3.58 -22.88
CA ARG A 224 -15.30 2.51 -22.78
C ARG A 224 -13.92 2.99 -23.21
N GLU A 225 -13.86 3.75 -24.31
CA GLU A 225 -12.62 4.35 -24.80
C GLU A 225 -12.07 5.38 -23.82
N LEU A 226 -12.91 6.29 -23.31
CA LEU A 226 -12.49 7.32 -22.37
C LEU A 226 -11.99 6.72 -21.04
N ARG A 227 -12.65 5.67 -20.53
CA ARG A 227 -12.18 4.92 -19.35
C ARG A 227 -10.78 4.33 -19.61
N ARG A 228 -10.55 3.73 -20.78
CA ARG A 228 -9.26 3.16 -21.17
C ARG A 228 -8.16 4.22 -21.23
N GLU A 229 -8.42 5.35 -21.88
CA GLU A 229 -7.44 6.44 -22.02
C GLU A 229 -7.12 7.08 -20.67
N LEU A 230 -8.12 7.26 -19.80
CA LEU A 230 -7.91 7.77 -18.45
C LEU A 230 -7.04 6.82 -17.62
N CYS A 231 -7.30 5.50 -17.66
CA CYS A 231 -6.45 4.51 -17.00
C CYS A 231 -5.01 4.55 -17.53
N LYS A 232 -4.79 4.63 -18.85
CA LYS A 232 -3.45 4.77 -19.44
C LYS A 232 -2.73 6.02 -18.94
N PHE A 233 -3.44 7.16 -18.89
CA PHE A 233 -2.88 8.42 -18.39
C PHE A 233 -2.42 8.29 -16.94
N ILE A 234 -3.27 7.75 -16.06
CA ILE A 234 -3.00 7.58 -14.64
C ILE A 234 -1.80 6.64 -14.43
N ARG A 235 -1.82 5.46 -15.07
CA ARG A 235 -0.71 4.48 -14.99
C ARG A 235 0.60 5.09 -15.47
N ARG A 236 0.58 5.85 -16.56
CA ARG A 236 1.77 6.56 -17.05
C ARG A 236 2.28 7.57 -16.03
N GLY A 237 1.40 8.36 -15.42
CA GLY A 237 1.77 9.31 -14.35
C GLY A 237 2.43 8.62 -13.15
N TYR A 238 1.88 7.48 -12.74
CA TYR A 238 2.46 6.64 -11.69
C TYR A 238 3.85 6.11 -12.09
N HIS A 239 4.00 5.53 -13.28
CA HIS A 239 5.28 5.01 -13.75
C HIS A 239 6.37 6.08 -13.90
N GLN A 240 5.98 7.33 -14.19
CA GLN A 240 6.87 8.49 -14.24
C GLN A 240 7.15 9.12 -12.86
N ARG A 241 6.66 8.50 -11.76
CA ARG A 241 6.80 8.98 -10.37
C ARG A 241 6.19 10.35 -10.11
N LEU A 242 5.17 10.71 -10.88
CA LEU A 242 4.40 11.93 -10.65
C LEU A 242 3.33 11.71 -9.56
N LEU A 243 3.04 10.46 -9.20
CA LEU A 243 1.96 10.02 -8.31
C LEU A 243 2.43 8.86 -7.43
N THR A 244 1.82 8.70 -6.25
CA THR A 244 1.85 7.47 -5.44
C THR A 244 0.62 6.59 -5.75
N ALA A 245 0.52 5.39 -5.18
CA ALA A 245 -0.62 4.48 -5.36
C ALA A 245 -1.98 5.10 -5.04
N ASN A 246 -2.04 6.16 -4.23
CA ASN A 246 -3.30 6.82 -3.85
C ASN A 246 -3.32 8.34 -4.10
N ALA A 247 -2.25 8.96 -4.60
CA ALA A 247 -2.25 10.38 -4.87
C ALA A 247 -3.08 10.75 -6.12
N GLY A 248 -3.59 11.98 -6.11
CA GLY A 248 -4.30 12.57 -7.24
C GLY A 248 -5.76 12.16 -7.38
N SER A 249 -6.52 13.06 -8.01
CA SER A 249 -7.89 12.86 -8.47
C SER A 249 -7.94 13.20 -9.95
N PHE A 250 -8.37 12.24 -10.77
CA PHE A 250 -8.31 12.35 -12.23
C PHE A 250 -9.71 12.21 -12.80
N SER A 251 -10.10 13.13 -13.67
CA SER A 251 -11.41 13.11 -14.29
C SER A 251 -11.34 13.41 -15.78
N ALA A 252 -12.27 12.85 -16.53
CA ALA A 252 -12.42 13.11 -17.96
C ALA A 252 -13.90 13.33 -18.30
N ARG A 253 -14.20 14.43 -18.99
CA ARG A 253 -15.55 14.80 -19.39
C ARG A 253 -16.09 13.86 -20.48
N LEU A 254 -17.28 13.30 -20.27
CA LEU A 254 -17.96 12.42 -21.21
C LEU A 254 -19.08 13.17 -21.97
N GLY A 255 -19.75 14.11 -21.30
CA GLY A 255 -20.80 14.98 -21.83
C GLY A 255 -20.92 16.27 -21.02
N ASP A 256 -22.00 17.02 -21.20
CA ASP A 256 -22.19 18.32 -20.53
C ASP A 256 -22.29 18.15 -19.00
N ASP A 257 -23.12 17.20 -18.56
CA ASP A 257 -23.34 16.86 -17.14
C ASP A 257 -22.78 15.48 -16.75
N GLU A 258 -21.85 14.95 -17.55
CA GLU A 258 -21.28 13.61 -17.37
C GLU A 258 -19.76 13.62 -17.40
N PHE A 259 -19.14 12.97 -16.42
CA PHE A 259 -17.69 12.75 -16.41
C PHE A 259 -17.31 11.46 -15.68
N LEU A 260 -16.17 10.90 -16.07
CA LEU A 260 -15.53 9.80 -15.37
C LEU A 260 -14.56 10.36 -14.34
N ILE A 261 -14.45 9.71 -13.19
CA ILE A 261 -13.47 10.07 -12.15
C ILE A 261 -12.79 8.82 -11.58
N SER A 262 -11.51 8.96 -11.23
CA SER A 262 -10.81 7.96 -10.43
C SER A 262 -11.53 7.73 -9.10
N THR A 263 -11.33 6.56 -8.51
CA THR A 263 -12.01 6.20 -7.26
C THR A 263 -11.03 6.21 -6.09
N ARG A 264 -11.58 6.25 -4.87
CA ARG A 264 -10.78 6.15 -3.65
C ARG A 264 -10.11 4.79 -3.57
N PHE A 265 -8.93 4.78 -2.97
CA PHE A 265 -8.22 3.56 -2.56
C PHE A 265 -7.88 2.57 -3.67
N THR A 266 -8.06 2.97 -4.93
CA THR A 266 -7.66 2.18 -6.10
C THR A 266 -6.22 2.51 -6.48
N ASP A 267 -5.40 1.47 -6.59
CA ASP A 267 -3.99 1.57 -6.96
C ASP A 267 -3.81 2.18 -8.36
N ARG A 268 -3.08 3.30 -8.43
CA ARG A 268 -2.82 4.01 -9.70
C ARG A 268 -1.95 3.21 -10.67
N ALA A 269 -1.18 2.24 -10.20
CA ALA A 269 -0.34 1.40 -11.04
C ALA A 269 -1.14 0.37 -11.86
N THR A 270 -2.25 -0.11 -11.30
CA THR A 270 -3.04 -1.22 -11.84
C THR A 270 -4.48 -0.84 -12.19
N ILE A 271 -4.90 0.41 -11.94
CA ILE A 271 -6.28 0.90 -12.14
C ILE A 271 -6.91 0.47 -13.48
N GLU A 272 -7.99 -0.29 -13.41
CA GLU A 272 -8.75 -0.80 -14.56
C GLU A 272 -9.98 0.09 -14.88
N PRO A 273 -10.50 0.05 -16.13
CA PRO A 273 -11.68 0.82 -16.54
C PRO A 273 -12.91 0.67 -15.64
N SER A 274 -13.11 -0.52 -15.06
CA SER A 274 -14.21 -0.84 -14.14
C SER A 274 -14.06 -0.20 -12.75
N GLN A 275 -12.85 0.28 -12.43
CA GLN A 275 -12.55 0.95 -11.16
C GLN A 275 -12.65 2.48 -11.27
N LEU A 276 -13.10 3.01 -12.40
CA LEU A 276 -13.50 4.41 -12.54
C LEU A 276 -15.01 4.54 -12.22
N ALA A 277 -15.42 5.67 -11.67
CA ALA A 277 -16.83 5.97 -11.44
C ALA A 277 -17.35 6.97 -12.48
N LEU A 278 -18.54 6.72 -13.02
CA LEU A 278 -19.29 7.70 -13.78
C LEU A 278 -20.08 8.63 -12.85
N ILE A 279 -19.93 9.94 -13.05
CA ILE A 279 -20.77 10.97 -12.44
C ILE A 279 -21.71 11.52 -13.51
N ARG A 280 -23.01 11.59 -13.20
CA ARG A 280 -24.07 12.11 -14.09
C ARG A 280 -25.05 12.94 -13.30
N GLY A 281 -25.22 14.23 -13.64
CA GLY A 281 -26.22 15.09 -13.01
C GLY A 281 -26.10 15.16 -11.48
N GLY A 282 -24.88 15.20 -10.94
CA GLY A 282 -24.63 15.20 -9.49
C GLY A 282 -24.77 13.84 -8.79
N LYS A 283 -25.13 12.78 -9.51
CA LYS A 283 -25.23 11.40 -9.00
C LYS A 283 -23.99 10.59 -9.35
N CYS A 284 -23.66 9.61 -8.53
CA CYS A 284 -22.54 8.70 -8.76
C CYS A 284 -23.03 7.30 -9.15
N GLU A 285 -22.40 6.70 -10.14
CA GLU A 285 -22.57 5.28 -10.47
C GLU A 285 -22.45 4.41 -9.20
N ALA A 286 -23.32 3.41 -9.09
CA ALA A 286 -23.27 2.43 -8.02
C ALA A 286 -21.94 1.66 -8.04
N GLY A 287 -21.39 1.38 -6.87
CA GLY A 287 -20.10 0.71 -6.72
C GLY A 287 -19.02 1.63 -6.14
N PRO A 288 -17.82 1.74 -6.75
CA PRO A 288 -16.67 2.44 -6.16
C PRO A 288 -16.97 3.90 -5.76
N ARG A 289 -16.37 4.36 -4.66
CA ARG A 289 -16.51 5.76 -4.22
C ARG A 289 -15.62 6.68 -5.05
N PRO A 290 -16.12 7.81 -5.57
CA PRO A 290 -15.32 8.73 -6.38
C PRO A 290 -14.19 9.35 -5.53
N SER A 291 -13.04 9.59 -6.17
CA SER A 291 -11.91 10.25 -5.53
C SER A 291 -12.23 11.71 -5.18
N ARG A 292 -11.60 12.21 -4.13
CA ARG A 292 -11.56 13.65 -3.83
C ARG A 292 -10.16 14.18 -4.04
N ALA A 293 -10.08 15.42 -4.53
CA ALA A 293 -8.85 16.19 -4.41
C ALA A 293 -8.67 16.53 -2.92
N CYS A 294 -7.48 16.23 -2.40
CA CYS A 294 -6.98 16.79 -1.16
C CYS A 294 -5.92 17.82 -1.52
#